data_AF-A0A812N8M4-F1
#
_entry.id   AF-A0A812N8M4-F1
#
_cell.length_a   1.000
_cell.length_b   1.000
_cell.length_c   1.000
_cell.angle_alpha   90.00
_cell.angle_beta   90.00
_cell.angle_gamma   90.00
#
_symmetry.space_group_name_H-M   'P 1'
#
loop_
_entity.id
_entity.type
_entity.pdbx_description
1 polymer ?
#
loop_
_entity_poly.entity_id
_entity_poly.type
_entity_poly.pdbx_seq_one_letter_code
_entity_poly.pdbx_strand_id
1 'polypeptide(L)'
;HQSEPWHTAKVRSLIDAGVDTFICLQEHAELRRFTPYMDIAQRLHAEKAGWKAAEGPALEFFHCPTPDQHVTTEESVLRAVKTLASKLQEGRTVYVHCWGGHGRTGTLICSFLTVCYGLTVAQAKDFYMLGERCRPARSGYWPASQAQYDQVTAVASMAVQDILDQAPLLDPLVDWATPRATPASDSGNAWCGCDSISRASKRA
;
A
#
# COMPACT_ATOMS: atom_id res chain seq x y z
N HIS A 1 -3.59 17.68 -3.80
CA HIS A 1 -2.14 17.81 -3.60
C HIS A 1 -1.92 18.49 -2.26
N GLN A 2 -1.46 17.79 -1.22
CA GLN A 2 -0.97 18.49 -0.03
C GLN A 2 0.46 18.93 -0.33
N SER A 3 0.73 20.23 -0.26
CA SER A 3 2.01 20.83 -0.64
C SER A 3 3.10 20.53 0.39
N GLU A 4 4.36 20.50 -0.06
CA GLU A 4 5.49 20.73 0.85
C GLU A 4 5.27 22.07 1.58
N PRO A 5 5.53 22.17 2.90
CA PRO A 5 6.35 21.30 3.76
C PRO A 5 5.57 20.25 4.58
N TRP A 6 4.24 20.20 4.46
CA TRP A 6 3.39 19.39 5.34
C TRP A 6 3.65 17.88 5.21
N HIS A 7 3.88 17.42 3.98
CA HIS A 7 4.12 16.00 3.70
C HIS A 7 5.37 15.48 4.41
N THR A 8 6.49 16.18 4.25
CA THR A 8 7.75 15.85 4.94
C THR A 8 7.60 15.86 6.46
N ALA A 9 6.88 16.84 7.03
CA ALA A 9 6.64 16.90 8.48
C ALA A 9 5.84 15.68 8.99
N LYS A 10 4.84 15.23 8.22
CA LYS A 10 4.07 14.03 8.57
C LYS A 10 4.96 12.78 8.55
N VAL A 11 5.76 12.59 7.51
CA VAL A 11 6.69 11.45 7.44
C VAL A 11 7.69 11.51 8.60
N ARG A 12 8.23 12.68 8.93
CA ARG A 12 9.11 12.88 10.10
C ARG A 12 8.45 12.44 11.40
N SER A 13 7.18 12.81 11.64
CA SER A 13 6.47 12.35 12.84
C SER A 13 6.34 10.83 12.95
N LEU A 14 6.20 10.12 11.82
CA LEU A 14 6.13 8.65 11.81
C LEU A 14 7.48 8.05 12.18
N ILE A 15 8.56 8.56 11.60
CA ILE A 15 9.93 8.13 11.91
C ILE A 15 10.30 8.46 13.36
N ASP A 16 9.90 9.64 13.86
CA ASP A 16 10.12 10.05 15.24
C ASP A 16 9.38 9.13 16.23
N ALA A 17 8.16 8.70 15.88
CA ALA A 17 7.39 7.71 16.61
C ALA A 17 7.95 6.27 16.54
N GLY A 18 9.01 6.04 15.76
CA GLY A 18 9.68 4.75 15.67
C GLY A 18 9.11 3.81 14.61
N VAL A 19 8.25 4.29 13.72
CA VAL A 19 7.75 3.50 12.59
C VAL A 19 8.92 3.03 11.72
N ASP A 20 9.01 1.73 11.52
CA ASP A 20 10.04 1.07 10.71
C ASP A 20 9.44 0.21 9.59
N THR A 21 8.12 -0.03 9.60
CA THR A 21 7.45 -0.91 8.65
C THR A 21 6.20 -0.23 8.11
N PHE A 22 6.04 -0.19 6.80
CA PHE A 22 4.92 0.48 6.13
C PHE A 22 4.11 -0.55 5.35
N ILE A 23 2.80 -0.58 5.53
CA ILE A 23 1.88 -1.35 4.70
C ILE A 23 0.97 -0.37 3.96
N CYS A 24 1.18 -0.26 2.65
CA CYS A 24 0.45 0.67 1.79
C CYS A 24 -0.74 -0.03 1.14
N LEU A 25 -1.94 0.53 1.32
CA LEU A 25 -3.18 -0.01 0.75
C LEU A 25 -3.64 0.71 -0.53
N GLN A 26 -2.95 1.79 -0.92
CA GLN A 26 -3.27 2.55 -2.13
C GLN A 26 -2.72 1.87 -3.38
N GLU A 27 -3.47 1.88 -4.46
CA GLU A 27 -3.00 1.40 -5.76
C GLU A 27 -1.87 2.26 -6.32
N HIS A 28 -1.01 1.68 -7.17
CA HIS A 28 0.06 2.42 -7.84
C HIS A 28 -0.45 3.64 -8.61
N ALA A 29 -1.63 3.53 -9.25
CA ALA A 29 -2.25 4.63 -9.98
C ALA A 29 -2.68 5.78 -9.07
N GLU A 30 -3.10 5.49 -7.83
CA GLU A 30 -3.37 6.51 -6.82
C GLU A 30 -2.08 7.17 -6.34
N LEU A 31 -1.06 6.37 -6.05
CA LEU A 31 0.22 6.83 -5.51
C LEU A 31 0.87 7.88 -6.41
N ARG A 32 0.82 7.70 -7.74
CA ARG A 32 1.32 8.67 -8.74
C ARG A 32 0.79 10.11 -8.58
N ARG A 33 -0.29 10.32 -7.82
CA ARG A 33 -0.90 11.64 -7.54
C ARG A 33 -0.35 12.31 -6.28
N PHE A 34 0.56 11.65 -5.56
CA PHE A 34 1.12 12.11 -4.29
C PHE A 34 2.64 12.28 -4.38
N THR A 35 3.21 12.94 -3.37
CA THR A 35 4.66 12.98 -3.18
C THR A 35 5.15 11.59 -2.74
N PRO A 36 6.21 11.02 -3.37
CA PRO A 36 6.82 9.78 -2.92
C PRO A 36 7.39 9.91 -1.51
N TYR A 37 6.82 9.16 -0.57
CA TYR A 37 7.21 9.23 0.84
C TYR A 37 8.35 8.27 1.19
N MET A 38 8.65 7.27 0.35
CA MET A 38 9.66 6.24 0.65
C MET A 38 11.05 6.85 0.79
N ASP A 39 11.48 7.64 -0.20
CA ASP A 39 12.78 8.33 -0.18
C ASP A 39 12.88 9.31 0.99
N ILE A 40 11.78 10.01 1.28
CA ILE A 40 11.71 10.94 2.41
C ILE A 40 11.87 10.18 3.73
N ALA A 41 11.13 9.07 3.90
CA ALA A 41 11.23 8.22 5.09
C ALA A 41 12.63 7.65 5.28
N GLN A 42 13.25 7.14 4.21
CA GLN A 42 14.62 6.61 4.24
C GLN A 42 15.64 7.68 4.65
N ARG A 43 15.58 8.88 4.06
CA ARG A 43 16.47 9.99 4.44
C ARG A 43 16.30 10.37 5.91
N LEU A 44 15.04 10.55 6.35
CA LEU A 44 14.74 10.94 7.73
C LEU A 44 15.15 9.87 8.73
N HIS A 45 15.00 8.59 8.39
CA HIS A 45 15.44 7.49 9.22
C HIS A 45 16.97 7.44 9.35
N ALA A 46 17.70 7.64 8.24
CA ALA A 46 19.16 7.75 8.25
C ALA A 46 19.65 8.97 9.06
N GLU A 47 18.99 10.13 8.90
CA GLU A 47 19.26 11.33 9.70
C GLU A 47 19.08 11.05 11.21
N LYS A 48 17.98 10.40 11.59
CA LYS A 48 17.65 10.09 12.99
C LYS A 48 18.63 9.09 13.61
N ALA A 49 19.06 8.09 12.84
CA ALA A 49 20.02 7.11 13.32
C ALA A 49 21.45 7.69 13.45
N GLY A 50 21.74 8.78 12.73
CA GLY A 50 23.03 9.46 12.77
C GLY A 50 24.20 8.53 12.46
N TRP A 51 25.30 8.66 13.19
CA TRP A 51 26.46 7.76 13.04
C TRP A 51 26.21 6.33 13.55
N LYS A 52 25.10 6.10 14.27
CA LYS A 52 24.68 4.78 14.80
C LYS A 52 23.72 4.05 13.85
N ALA A 53 23.70 4.41 12.57
CA ALA A 53 22.83 3.83 11.53
C ALA A 53 22.85 2.29 11.43
N ALA A 54 23.85 1.62 12.02
CA ALA A 54 23.97 0.16 12.00
C ALA A 54 23.20 -0.59 13.10
N GLU A 55 22.61 0.09 14.10
CA GLU A 55 22.04 -0.58 15.29
C GLU A 55 20.50 -0.78 15.21
N GLY A 56 19.80 -0.08 14.32
CA GLY A 56 18.33 -0.17 14.18
C GLY A 56 17.88 -1.03 12.99
N PRO A 57 16.64 -1.56 13.00
CA PRO A 57 16.09 -2.27 11.86
C PRO A 57 15.90 -1.33 10.67
N ALA A 58 16.26 -1.80 9.47
CA ALA A 58 16.01 -1.06 8.24
C ALA A 58 14.50 -0.90 7.98
N LEU A 59 14.14 0.19 7.29
CA LEU A 59 12.76 0.44 6.88
C LEU A 59 12.27 -0.62 5.88
N GLU A 60 11.08 -1.15 6.12
CA GLU A 60 10.40 -2.08 5.21
C GLU A 60 9.11 -1.48 4.65
N PHE A 61 8.85 -1.69 3.36
CA PHE A 61 7.66 -1.19 2.69
C PHE A 61 6.96 -2.34 1.97
N PHE A 62 5.71 -2.61 2.32
CA PHE A 62 4.87 -3.65 1.76
C PHE A 62 3.67 -3.06 1.03
N HIS A 63 3.18 -3.77 0.03
CA HIS A 63 2.07 -3.32 -0.80
C HIS A 63 0.90 -4.31 -0.80
N CYS A 64 -0.30 -3.82 -0.44
CA CYS A 64 -1.55 -4.55 -0.58
C CYS A 64 -2.58 -3.66 -1.30
N PRO A 65 -2.47 -3.51 -2.62
CA PRO A 65 -3.31 -2.59 -3.38
C PRO A 65 -4.79 -2.94 -3.18
N THR A 66 -5.56 -1.96 -2.72
CA THR A 66 -7.00 -2.04 -2.53
C THR A 66 -7.63 -0.85 -3.22
N PRO A 67 -8.50 -1.04 -4.24
CA PRO A 67 -9.09 0.07 -4.97
C PRO A 67 -9.84 1.02 -4.04
N ASP A 68 -9.81 2.32 -4.33
CA ASP A 68 -10.39 3.32 -3.43
C ASP A 68 -11.89 3.07 -3.19
N GLN A 69 -12.30 3.13 -1.92
CA GLN A 69 -13.66 2.81 -1.43
C GLN A 69 -14.15 1.36 -1.65
N HIS A 70 -13.32 0.48 -2.21
CA HIS A 70 -13.66 -0.91 -2.48
C HIS A 70 -12.90 -1.86 -1.53
N VAL A 71 -12.97 -3.14 -1.87
CA VAL A 71 -12.30 -4.27 -1.22
C VAL A 71 -11.29 -4.89 -2.20
N THR A 72 -10.36 -5.67 -1.66
CA THR A 72 -9.43 -6.51 -2.46
C THR A 72 -9.87 -7.98 -2.34
N THR A 73 -9.02 -8.96 -2.68
CA THR A 73 -9.32 -10.38 -2.45
C THR A 73 -9.09 -10.79 -0.99
N GLU A 74 -9.82 -11.77 -0.50
CA GLU A 74 -9.63 -12.34 0.85
C GLU A 74 -8.20 -12.86 1.02
N GLU A 75 -7.62 -13.47 -0.01
CA GLU A 75 -6.22 -13.89 -0.02
C GLU A 75 -5.26 -12.72 0.19
N SER A 76 -5.48 -11.59 -0.50
CA SER A 76 -4.65 -10.39 -0.33
C SER A 76 -4.77 -9.82 1.08
N VAL A 77 -6.00 -9.80 1.63
CA VAL A 77 -6.23 -9.41 3.03
C VAL A 77 -5.50 -10.35 3.99
N LEU A 78 -5.57 -11.66 3.79
CA LEU A 78 -4.89 -12.64 4.64
C LEU A 78 -3.36 -12.53 4.55
N ARG A 79 -2.79 -12.30 3.36
CA ARG A 79 -1.36 -11.98 3.21
C ARG A 79 -0.98 -10.71 3.97
N ALA A 80 -1.83 -9.69 3.93
CA ALA A 80 -1.61 -8.45 4.68
C ALA A 80 -1.72 -8.65 6.20
N VAL A 81 -2.69 -9.46 6.67
CA VAL A 81 -2.82 -9.86 8.07
C VAL A 81 -1.59 -10.65 8.53
N LYS A 82 -1.15 -11.64 7.75
CA LYS A 82 0.08 -12.40 8.03
C LYS A 82 1.29 -11.47 8.12
N THR A 83 1.42 -10.54 7.19
CA THR A 83 2.53 -9.58 7.17
C THR A 83 2.51 -8.68 8.39
N LEU A 84 1.36 -8.12 8.74
CA LEU A 84 1.21 -7.31 9.95
C LEU A 84 1.57 -8.12 11.21
N ALA A 85 1.02 -9.34 11.36
CA ALA A 85 1.28 -10.20 12.50
C ALA A 85 2.76 -10.58 12.63
N SER A 86 3.40 -11.00 11.53
CA SER A 86 4.83 -11.35 11.50
C SER A 86 5.70 -10.19 11.94
N LYS A 87 5.42 -8.99 11.42
CA LYS A 87 6.23 -7.79 11.72
C LYS A 87 6.06 -7.35 13.17
N LEU A 88 4.83 -7.39 13.69
CA LEU A 88 4.60 -7.13 15.12
C LEU A 88 5.31 -8.17 16.01
N GLN A 89 5.36 -9.45 15.64
CA GLN A 89 6.10 -10.49 16.37
C GLN A 89 7.62 -10.31 16.30
N GLU A 90 8.14 -9.73 15.21
CA GLU A 90 9.54 -9.30 15.08
C GLU A 90 9.88 -8.08 15.97
N GLY A 91 8.90 -7.49 16.67
CA GLY A 91 9.09 -6.31 17.51
C GLY A 91 9.11 -4.99 16.74
N ARG A 92 8.63 -4.99 15.49
CA ARG A 92 8.61 -3.81 14.61
C ARG A 92 7.41 -2.90 14.87
N THR A 93 7.55 -1.63 14.50
CA THR A 93 6.48 -0.65 14.58
C THR A 93 5.86 -0.42 13.20
N VAL A 94 4.66 -0.97 13.00
CA VAL A 94 3.99 -1.02 11.69
C VAL A 94 3.01 0.15 11.51
N TYR A 95 3.15 0.87 10.40
CA TYR A 95 2.20 1.87 9.93
C TYR A 95 1.41 1.37 8.72
N VAL A 96 0.12 1.09 8.95
CA VAL A 96 -0.83 0.73 7.90
C VAL A 96 -1.55 1.99 7.41
N HIS A 97 -1.58 2.23 6.10
CA HIS A 97 -2.22 3.43 5.58
C HIS A 97 -2.93 3.25 4.24
N CYS A 98 -3.93 4.09 4.03
CA CYS A 98 -4.53 4.40 2.73
C CYS A 98 -4.62 5.92 2.60
N TRP A 99 -5.44 6.45 1.69
CA TRP A 99 -5.56 7.90 1.56
C TRP A 99 -6.20 8.59 2.79
N GLY A 100 -7.38 8.13 3.22
CA GLY A 100 -8.10 8.69 4.39
C GLY A 100 -7.76 8.03 5.73
N GLY A 101 -7.22 6.82 5.69
CA GLY A 101 -6.86 6.03 6.87
C GLY A 101 -8.04 5.53 7.69
N HIS A 102 -9.22 5.29 7.10
CA HIS A 102 -10.39 4.77 7.83
C HIS A 102 -11.09 3.61 7.12
N GLY A 103 -11.34 3.69 5.80
CA GLY A 103 -12.02 2.63 5.05
C GLY A 103 -11.16 1.38 4.87
N ARG A 104 -10.21 1.42 3.91
CA ARG A 104 -9.31 0.29 3.61
C ARG A 104 -8.46 -0.12 4.83
N THR A 105 -7.98 0.87 5.59
CA THR A 105 -7.22 0.63 6.82
C THR A 105 -8.07 -0.08 7.86
N GLY A 106 -9.30 0.37 8.12
CA GLY A 106 -10.20 -0.30 9.06
C GLY A 106 -10.50 -1.73 8.64
N THR A 107 -10.66 -2.01 7.34
CA THR A 107 -10.88 -3.38 6.85
C THR A 107 -9.71 -4.28 7.23
N LEU A 108 -8.46 -3.87 6.95
CA LEU A 108 -7.30 -4.68 7.30
C LEU A 108 -7.12 -4.84 8.81
N ILE A 109 -7.28 -3.76 9.60
CA ILE A 109 -7.12 -3.84 11.05
C ILE A 109 -8.21 -4.70 11.69
N CYS A 110 -9.47 -4.57 11.25
CA CYS A 110 -10.56 -5.43 11.73
C CYS A 110 -10.33 -6.89 11.34
N SER A 111 -9.88 -7.18 10.10
CA SER A 111 -9.50 -8.55 9.70
C SER A 111 -8.36 -9.11 10.55
N PHE A 112 -7.35 -8.31 10.90
CA PHE A 112 -6.28 -8.73 11.79
C PHE A 112 -6.80 -9.07 13.19
N LEU A 113 -7.70 -8.24 13.74
CA LEU A 113 -8.30 -8.46 15.06
C LEU A 113 -9.20 -9.70 15.09
N THR A 114 -9.99 -9.95 14.06
CA THR A 114 -10.84 -11.16 14.01
C THR A 114 -9.98 -12.42 13.87
N VAL A 115 -8.97 -12.39 12.99
CA VAL A 115 -8.13 -13.54 12.68
C VAL A 115 -7.14 -13.87 13.80
N CYS A 116 -6.41 -12.88 14.33
CA CYS A 116 -5.33 -13.13 15.28
C CYS A 116 -5.78 -13.11 16.75
N TYR A 117 -6.91 -12.45 17.06
CA TYR A 117 -7.41 -12.31 18.43
C TYR A 117 -8.78 -12.96 18.65
N GLY A 118 -9.37 -13.59 17.62
CA GLY A 118 -10.65 -14.29 17.74
C GLY A 118 -11.83 -13.36 18.05
N LEU A 119 -11.70 -12.06 17.79
CA LEU A 119 -12.81 -11.11 17.99
C LEU A 119 -13.91 -11.34 16.96
N THR A 120 -15.16 -11.09 17.35
CA THR A 120 -16.24 -10.94 16.37
C THR A 120 -16.03 -9.67 15.54
N VAL A 121 -16.62 -9.62 14.34
CA VAL A 121 -16.54 -8.43 13.47
C VAL A 121 -17.05 -7.17 14.18
N ALA A 122 -18.08 -7.30 15.01
CA ALA A 122 -18.62 -6.21 15.83
C ALA A 122 -17.62 -5.74 16.89
N GLN A 123 -16.97 -6.65 17.62
CA GLN A 123 -15.94 -6.29 18.61
C GLN A 123 -14.72 -5.64 17.96
N ALA A 124 -14.27 -6.18 16.82
CA ALA A 124 -13.17 -5.62 16.05
C ALA A 124 -13.49 -4.18 15.57
N LYS A 125 -14.72 -3.96 15.08
CA LYS A 125 -15.24 -2.63 14.74
C LYS A 125 -15.18 -1.69 15.93
N ASP A 126 -15.76 -2.09 17.06
CA ASP A 126 -15.82 -1.23 18.24
C ASP A 126 -14.42 -0.85 18.71
N PHE A 127 -13.49 -1.82 18.75
CA PHE A 127 -12.09 -1.58 19.07
C PHE A 127 -11.43 -0.59 18.10
N TYR A 128 -11.56 -0.82 16.78
CA TYR A 128 -10.99 0.08 15.77
C TYR A 128 -11.56 1.50 15.89
N MET A 129 -12.86 1.62 16.11
CA MET A 129 -13.54 2.90 16.24
C MET A 129 -13.18 3.67 17.52
N LEU A 130 -12.69 3.01 18.58
CA LEU A 130 -12.11 3.70 19.74
C LEU A 130 -10.85 4.48 19.33
N GLY A 131 -9.99 3.90 18.47
CA GLY A 131 -8.79 4.56 17.97
C GLY A 131 -9.10 5.77 17.08
N GLU A 132 -10.12 5.66 16.21
CA GLU A 132 -10.54 6.76 15.33
C GLU A 132 -11.04 7.98 16.11
N ARG A 133 -11.65 7.79 17.29
CA ARG A 133 -12.10 8.88 18.18
C ARG A 133 -10.96 9.73 18.73
N CYS A 134 -9.74 9.18 18.78
CA CYS A 134 -8.56 9.90 19.25
C CYS A 134 -7.89 10.73 18.15
N ARG A 135 -8.39 10.71 16.90
CA ARG A 135 -7.80 11.47 15.79
C ARG A 135 -8.16 12.96 15.89
N PRO A 136 -7.18 13.88 15.79
CA PRO A 136 -7.43 15.33 15.82
C PRO A 136 -8.20 15.85 14.59
N ALA A 137 -8.14 15.13 13.48
CA ALA A 137 -8.85 15.45 12.23
C ALA A 137 -10.13 14.61 12.13
N ARG A 138 -11.08 15.04 11.26
CA ARG A 138 -12.39 14.40 11.00
C ARG A 138 -12.35 12.89 11.27
N SER A 139 -13.03 12.48 12.34
CA SER A 139 -13.18 11.07 12.72
C SER A 139 -13.72 10.30 11.52
N GLY A 140 -12.92 9.35 11.02
CA GLY A 140 -13.37 8.43 9.99
C GLY A 140 -14.35 7.44 10.60
N TYR A 141 -15.14 6.80 9.74
CA TYR A 141 -15.99 5.69 10.16
C TYR A 141 -15.63 4.45 9.35
N TRP A 142 -15.53 3.34 10.05
CA TRP A 142 -15.46 2.03 9.45
C TRP A 142 -16.66 1.18 9.90
N PRO A 143 -17.29 0.41 8.99
CA PRO A 143 -16.98 0.30 7.56
C PRO A 143 -17.40 1.54 6.76
N ALA A 144 -16.67 1.86 5.68
CA ALA A 144 -17.08 2.91 4.74
C ALA A 144 -18.11 2.43 3.71
N SER A 145 -18.21 1.11 3.51
CA SER A 145 -19.21 0.46 2.64
C SER A 145 -19.58 -0.92 3.18
N GLN A 146 -20.76 -1.43 2.82
CA GLN A 146 -21.19 -2.78 3.24
C GLN A 146 -20.22 -3.86 2.76
N ALA A 147 -19.67 -3.73 1.55
CA ALA A 147 -18.67 -4.63 1.00
C ALA A 147 -17.44 -4.79 1.93
N GLN A 148 -16.99 -3.71 2.58
CA GLN A 148 -15.87 -3.78 3.53
C GLN A 148 -16.21 -4.60 4.77
N TYR A 149 -17.45 -4.49 5.26
CA TYR A 149 -17.93 -5.30 6.38
C TYR A 149 -18.05 -6.77 5.99
N ASP A 150 -18.61 -7.02 4.80
CA ASP A 150 -18.79 -8.37 4.27
C ASP A 150 -17.44 -9.07 4.05
N GLN A 151 -16.43 -8.34 3.56
CA GLN A 151 -15.06 -8.86 3.44
C GLN A 151 -14.47 -9.30 4.80
N VAL A 152 -14.60 -8.49 5.85
CA VAL A 152 -14.12 -8.89 7.19
C VAL A 152 -14.89 -10.10 7.70
N THR A 153 -16.19 -10.18 7.43
CA THR A 153 -17.04 -11.31 7.80
C THR A 153 -16.61 -12.59 7.06
N ALA A 154 -16.32 -12.49 5.77
CA ALA A 154 -15.83 -13.60 4.96
C ALA A 154 -14.49 -14.12 5.50
N VAL A 155 -13.51 -13.23 5.69
CA VAL A 155 -12.19 -13.57 6.26
C VAL A 155 -12.31 -14.20 7.64
N ALA A 156 -13.18 -13.66 8.52
CA ALA A 156 -13.37 -14.18 9.87
C ALA A 156 -14.01 -15.59 9.89
N SER A 157 -14.72 -15.96 8.83
CA SER A 157 -15.41 -17.26 8.71
C SER A 157 -14.55 -18.35 8.05
N MET A 158 -13.39 -17.98 7.50
CA MET A 158 -12.48 -18.92 6.85
C MET A 158 -11.68 -19.72 7.88
N ALA A 159 -11.33 -20.97 7.53
CA ALA A 159 -10.31 -21.73 8.25
C ALA A 159 -8.93 -21.18 7.86
N VAL A 160 -8.55 -20.06 8.48
CA VAL A 160 -7.42 -19.23 8.03
C VAL A 160 -6.05 -19.73 8.48
N GLN A 161 -5.96 -20.65 9.44
CA GLN A 161 -4.66 -21.01 10.02
C GLN A 161 -3.70 -21.60 8.99
N ASP A 162 -4.16 -22.58 8.20
CA ASP A 162 -3.34 -23.18 7.14
C ASP A 162 -2.95 -22.15 6.07
N ILE A 163 -3.85 -21.21 5.77
CA ILE A 163 -3.59 -20.13 4.80
C ILE A 163 -2.53 -19.18 5.36
N LEU A 164 -2.63 -18.77 6.62
CA LEU A 164 -1.64 -17.91 7.26
C LEU A 164 -0.29 -18.61 7.38
N ASP A 165 -0.24 -19.92 7.56
CA ASP A 165 1.03 -20.63 7.66
C ASP A 165 1.72 -20.70 6.28
N GLN A 166 0.95 -20.97 5.21
CA GLN A 166 1.49 -21.20 3.88
C GLN A 166 1.63 -19.94 3.01
N ALA A 167 0.79 -18.92 3.19
CA ALA A 167 0.76 -17.76 2.32
C ALA A 167 2.07 -16.96 2.41
N PRO A 168 2.66 -16.49 1.30
CA PRO A 168 3.81 -15.61 1.38
C PRO A 168 3.44 -14.27 2.02
N LEU A 169 4.42 -13.59 2.61
CA LEU A 169 4.26 -12.19 3.02
C LEU A 169 3.89 -11.33 1.80
N LEU A 170 3.39 -10.12 2.05
CA LEU A 170 3.12 -9.16 0.99
C LEU A 170 4.38 -8.87 0.17
N ASP A 171 4.17 -8.55 -1.10
CA ASP A 171 5.24 -8.12 -1.97
C ASP A 171 5.74 -6.73 -1.53
N PRO A 172 7.05 -6.44 -1.68
CA PRO A 172 7.59 -5.12 -1.40
C PRO A 172 6.88 -4.05 -2.24
N LEU A 173 6.62 -2.89 -1.63
CA LEU A 173 6.20 -1.71 -2.38
C LEU A 173 7.37 -1.26 -3.24
N VAL A 174 7.26 -1.45 -4.55
CA VAL A 174 8.26 -0.99 -5.51
C VAL A 174 8.20 0.51 -5.66
N ASP A 175 9.36 1.11 -5.98
CA ASP A 175 9.41 2.53 -6.28
C ASP A 175 8.47 2.85 -7.46
N TRP A 176 7.49 3.69 -7.18
CA TRP A 176 6.48 4.15 -8.12
C TRP A 176 6.75 5.57 -8.63
N ALA A 177 7.78 6.23 -8.09
CA ALA A 177 8.26 7.54 -8.54
C ALA A 177 8.88 7.44 -9.94
N THR A 178 9.44 6.27 -10.29
CA THR A 178 9.96 6.01 -11.63
C THR A 178 8.81 5.69 -12.62
N PRO A 179 8.63 6.45 -13.71
CA PRO A 179 7.70 6.05 -14.78
C PRO A 179 8.16 4.71 -15.36
N ARG A 180 7.27 3.71 -15.48
CA ARG A 180 7.57 2.55 -16.32
C ARG A 180 7.83 3.12 -17.71
N ALA A 181 9.01 2.84 -18.28
CA ALA A 181 9.24 3.07 -19.69
C ALA A 181 8.09 2.37 -20.44
N THR A 182 7.30 3.14 -21.18
CA THR A 182 6.40 2.57 -22.17
C THR A 182 7.24 1.66 -23.05
N PRO A 183 6.88 0.37 -23.24
CA PRO A 183 7.55 -0.42 -24.25
C PRO A 183 7.42 0.35 -25.56
N ALA A 184 8.57 0.60 -26.20
CA ALA A 184 8.59 1.23 -27.51
C ALA A 184 7.60 0.45 -28.38
N SER A 185 6.59 1.14 -28.90
CA SER A 185 5.75 0.57 -29.93
C SER A 185 6.68 0.17 -31.06
N ASP A 186 6.81 -1.13 -31.31
CA ASP A 186 7.42 -1.66 -32.51
C ASP A 186 6.65 -1.11 -33.72
N SER A 187 7.09 0.02 -34.24
CA SER A 187 6.83 0.41 -35.62
C SER A 187 7.72 -0.46 -36.50
N GLY A 188 7.39 -1.75 -36.55
CA GLY A 188 7.93 -2.70 -37.49
C GLY A 188 7.43 -2.36 -38.88
N ASN A 189 8.25 -1.64 -39.63
CA ASN A 189 8.21 -1.62 -41.09
C ASN A 189 8.25 -3.07 -41.60
N ALA A 190 7.14 -3.54 -42.17
CA ALA A 190 7.13 -4.67 -43.07
C ALA A 190 6.77 -4.18 -44.46
N TRP A 191 7.79 -4.15 -45.31
CA TRP A 191 7.71 -4.06 -46.75
C TRP A 191 6.80 -5.15 -47.32
N CYS A 192 5.88 -4.77 -48.21
CA CYS A 192 5.39 -5.62 -49.29
C CYS A 192 5.32 -4.75 -50.55
N GLY A 193 6.24 -4.99 -51.49
CA GLY A 193 6.24 -4.34 -52.78
C GLY A 193 5.26 -5.01 -53.76
N CYS A 194 4.75 -4.22 -54.70
CA CYS A 194 4.55 -4.65 -56.09
C CYS A 194 4.35 -3.42 -56.99
N ASP A 195 5.25 -3.28 -57.96
CA ASP A 195 5.08 -2.77 -59.33
C ASP A 195 4.06 -1.66 -59.63
N SER A 196 4.53 -0.54 -60.17
CA SER A 196 4.61 -0.33 -61.63
C SER A 196 4.85 1.14 -62.03
N ILE A 197 5.91 1.32 -62.82
CA ILE A 197 5.96 2.09 -64.08
C ILE A 197 5.63 3.61 -64.08
N SER A 198 6.63 4.38 -64.55
CA SER A 198 6.55 5.50 -65.53
C SER A 198 6.99 6.92 -65.07
N ARG A 199 8.26 7.20 -65.42
CA ARG A 199 8.78 8.35 -66.21
C ARG A 199 8.58 9.81 -65.74
N ALA A 200 9.75 10.47 -65.68
CA ALA A 200 10.10 11.82 -66.17
C ALA A 200 9.48 13.01 -65.39
N SER A 201 10.10 14.17 -65.17
CA SER A 201 11.20 14.87 -65.82
C SER A 201 11.58 16.10 -64.97
N LYS A 202 12.87 16.43 -64.95
CA LYS A 202 13.49 17.77 -64.81
C LYS A 202 13.39 18.58 -63.51
N ARG A 203 14.62 18.89 -63.05
CA ARG A 203 15.05 20.05 -62.26
C ARG A 203 14.59 21.39 -62.88
N ALA A 204 14.15 22.31 -62.03
CA ALA A 204 14.65 23.68 -61.88
C ALA A 204 14.04 24.28 -60.61
#